data_AF-A0A2R7LRI1-F1
#
_entry.id   AF-A0A2R7LRI1-F1
#
_cell.length_a   1.000
_cell.length_b   1.000
_cell.length_c   1.000
_cell.angle_alpha   90.00
_cell.angle_beta   90.00
_cell.angle_gamma   90.00
#
_symmetry.space_group_name_H-M   'P 1'
#
loop_
_entity.id
_entity.type
_entity.pdbx_description
1 polymer ?
#
loop_
_entity_poly.entity_id
_entity_poly.type
_entity_poly.pdbx_seq_one_letter_code
_entity_poly.pdbx_strand_id
1 'polypeptide(L)'
;MSRDVEGLVRSSRFLVVDDNPAWIRLVREVLFGWSAVSVFGGASVAQAQVLLEQNNVDMIISDLLMPHEDGFALARWVRRHASPRLQRTPFAIMTAETSRVNITRAACCGADMVIEKPLKPAILWPRMVSLLATAARSNEPRALPPCQKVLSVPCPLIPVRRKRAEIEAEAKALIRGVSQPLRPAEPAVTGLGGPNPLSSPAS
;
A
#
# COMPACT_ATOMS: atom_id res chain seq x y z
N MET A 1 18.18 11.26 9.69
CA MET A 1 17.35 10.07 9.96
C MET A 1 16.57 9.58 8.74
N SER A 2 16.89 10.01 7.52
CA SER A 2 16.03 9.81 6.34
C SER A 2 16.46 8.66 5.41
N ARG A 3 17.58 7.97 5.69
CA ARG A 3 18.16 6.96 4.78
C ARG A 3 17.57 5.55 4.92
N ASP A 4 16.85 5.24 5.99
CA ASP A 4 16.44 3.84 6.27
C ASP A 4 15.07 3.48 5.68
N VAL A 5 14.19 4.47 5.48
CA VAL A 5 12.79 4.20 5.10
C VAL A 5 12.60 3.91 3.61
N GLU A 6 13.43 4.49 2.74
CA GLU A 6 13.50 4.09 1.33
C GLU A 6 14.10 2.69 1.14
N GLY A 7 15.11 2.34 1.95
CA GLY A 7 15.72 1.01 1.95
C GLY A 7 14.72 -0.10 2.31
N LEU A 8 13.75 0.23 3.16
CA LEU A 8 12.72 -0.71 3.58
C LEU A 8 11.80 -1.11 2.43
N VAL A 9 11.37 -0.14 1.61
CA VAL A 9 10.53 -0.46 0.44
C VAL A 9 11.34 -1.16 -0.65
N ARG A 10 12.61 -0.77 -0.81
CA ARG A 10 13.58 -1.42 -1.72
C ARG A 10 13.81 -2.90 -1.43
N SER A 11 13.50 -3.37 -0.22
CA SER A 11 13.66 -4.75 0.23
C SER A 11 12.32 -5.49 0.44
N SER A 12 11.19 -4.82 0.22
CA SER A 12 9.86 -5.36 0.50
C SER A 12 9.25 -6.11 -0.68
N ARG A 13 8.49 -7.14 -0.37
CA ARG A 13 7.70 -7.96 -1.31
C ARG A 13 6.22 -7.66 -1.17
N PHE A 14 5.56 -7.34 -2.27
CA PHE A 14 4.16 -6.93 -2.28
C PHE A 14 3.28 -7.99 -2.94
N LEU A 15 2.05 -8.13 -2.44
CA LEU A 15 0.98 -8.83 -3.16
C LEU A 15 -0.08 -7.81 -3.57
N VAL A 16 -0.40 -7.77 -4.86
CA VAL A 16 -1.49 -6.97 -5.41
C VAL A 16 -2.60 -7.92 -5.86
N VAL A 17 -3.82 -7.69 -5.38
CA VAL A 17 -4.99 -8.50 -5.69
C VAL A 17 -6.06 -7.62 -6.30
N ASP A 18 -6.46 -7.88 -7.54
CA ASP A 18 -7.47 -7.10 -8.25
C ASP A 18 -8.01 -7.98 -9.39
N ASP A 19 -9.33 -8.01 -9.61
CA ASP A 19 -9.91 -8.80 -10.71
C ASP A 19 -9.61 -8.17 -12.08
N ASN A 20 -9.24 -6.89 -12.11
CA ASN A 20 -8.86 -6.20 -13.33
C ASN A 20 -7.33 -6.28 -13.55
N PRO A 21 -6.87 -6.98 -14.60
CA PRO A 21 -5.43 -7.17 -14.86
C PRO A 21 -4.70 -5.85 -15.15
N ALA A 22 -5.41 -4.81 -15.62
CA ALA A 22 -4.81 -3.52 -15.89
C ALA A 22 -4.46 -2.76 -14.60
N TRP A 23 -5.26 -2.91 -13.54
CA TRP A 23 -4.95 -2.37 -12.22
C TRP A 23 -3.77 -3.10 -11.59
N ILE A 24 -3.73 -4.44 -11.66
CA ILE A 24 -2.56 -5.21 -11.22
C ILE A 24 -1.30 -4.68 -11.90
N ARG A 25 -1.32 -4.53 -13.24
CA ARG A 25 -0.18 -4.06 -14.01
C ARG A 25 0.27 -2.65 -13.58
N LEU A 26 -0.67 -1.71 -13.48
CA LEU A 26 -0.37 -0.33 -13.10
C LEU A 26 0.28 -0.26 -11.70
N VAL A 27 -0.29 -0.95 -10.71
CA VAL A 27 0.26 -0.96 -9.34
C VAL A 27 1.66 -1.59 -9.33
N ARG A 28 1.86 -2.67 -10.10
CA ARG A 28 3.20 -3.28 -10.26
C ARG A 28 4.21 -2.28 -10.81
N GLU A 29 3.86 -1.54 -11.87
CA GLU A 29 4.74 -0.53 -12.47
C GLU A 29 5.08 0.60 -11.48
N VAL A 30 4.11 1.07 -10.69
CA VAL A 30 4.34 2.08 -9.63
C VAL A 30 5.27 1.53 -8.54
N LEU A 31 5.02 0.33 -8.03
CA LEU A 31 5.82 -0.29 -6.98
C LEU A 31 7.26 -0.61 -7.45
N PHE A 32 7.43 -1.06 -8.69
CA PHE A 32 8.76 -1.24 -9.28
C PHE A 32 9.47 0.09 -9.53
N GLY A 33 8.74 1.15 -9.90
CA GLY A 33 9.27 2.51 -9.93
C GLY A 33 9.81 2.98 -8.58
N TRP A 34 9.29 2.41 -7.50
CA TRP A 34 9.76 2.60 -6.13
C TRP A 34 10.75 1.54 -5.65
N SER A 35 11.28 0.73 -6.57
CA SER A 35 12.30 -0.29 -6.33
C SER A 35 11.86 -1.48 -5.45
N ALA A 36 10.57 -1.84 -5.43
CA ALA A 36 10.10 -3.06 -4.77
C ALA A 36 10.83 -4.32 -5.25
N VAL A 37 11.12 -5.26 -4.34
CA VAL A 37 11.85 -6.52 -4.66
C VAL A 37 11.03 -7.43 -5.56
N SER A 38 9.75 -7.57 -5.23
CA SER A 38 8.83 -8.41 -5.98
C SER A 38 7.41 -7.93 -5.77
N VAL A 39 6.60 -8.09 -6.81
CA VAL A 39 5.18 -7.81 -6.74
C VAL A 39 4.44 -9.00 -7.34
N PHE A 40 3.75 -9.75 -6.50
CA PHE A 40 2.86 -10.83 -6.89
C PHE A 40 1.51 -10.26 -7.32
N GLY A 41 0.89 -10.86 -8.34
CA GLY A 41 -0.44 -10.45 -8.81
C GLY A 41 -1.42 -11.61 -8.68
N GLY A 42 -2.56 -11.38 -8.04
CA GLY A 42 -3.68 -12.34 -7.97
C GLY A 42 -4.98 -11.71 -8.48
N ALA A 43 -5.78 -12.48 -9.20
CA ALA A 43 -7.06 -12.03 -9.74
C ALA A 43 -8.26 -12.31 -8.81
N SER A 44 -8.04 -12.99 -7.68
CA SER A 44 -9.08 -13.38 -6.73
C SER A 44 -8.52 -13.65 -5.34
N VAL A 45 -9.40 -13.72 -4.35
CA VAL A 45 -9.07 -14.11 -2.96
C VAL A 45 -8.41 -15.48 -2.90
N ALA A 46 -8.93 -16.48 -3.62
CA ALA A 46 -8.36 -17.82 -3.65
C ALA A 46 -6.92 -17.84 -4.18
N GLN A 47 -6.65 -17.11 -5.27
CA GLN A 47 -5.28 -16.98 -5.78
C GLN A 47 -4.37 -16.24 -4.79
N ALA A 48 -4.89 -15.21 -4.12
CA ALA A 48 -4.15 -14.48 -3.11
C ALA A 48 -3.76 -15.37 -1.93
N GLN A 49 -4.65 -16.24 -1.45
CA GLN A 49 -4.37 -17.20 -0.37
C GLN A 49 -3.22 -18.14 -0.74
N VAL A 50 -3.28 -18.76 -1.93
CA VAL A 50 -2.20 -19.62 -2.44
C VAL A 50 -0.87 -18.87 -2.51
N LEU A 51 -0.87 -17.65 -3.03
CA LEU A 51 0.33 -16.83 -3.12
C LEU A 51 0.90 -16.46 -1.74
N LEU A 52 0.05 -16.20 -0.75
CA LEU A 52 0.45 -15.88 0.62
C LEU A 52 0.99 -17.07 1.39
N GLU A 53 0.55 -18.29 1.07
CA GLU A 53 1.08 -19.52 1.66
C GLU A 53 2.45 -19.88 1.05
N GLN A 54 2.64 -19.63 -0.24
CA GLN A 54 3.86 -19.99 -0.96
C GLN A 54 4.97 -18.94 -0.86
N ASN A 55 4.60 -17.68 -0.63
CA ASN A 55 5.54 -16.56 -0.70
C ASN A 55 5.53 -15.72 0.57
N ASN A 56 6.72 -15.26 0.91
CA ASN A 56 6.91 -14.24 1.93
C ASN A 56 6.46 -12.89 1.37
N VAL A 57 5.36 -12.34 1.89
CA VAL A 57 4.81 -11.04 1.52
C VAL A 57 4.88 -10.09 2.71
N ASP A 58 5.40 -8.89 2.47
CA ASP A 58 5.63 -7.85 3.48
C ASP A 58 4.53 -6.79 3.47
N MET A 59 3.73 -6.70 2.40
CA MET A 59 2.51 -5.89 2.37
C MET A 59 1.52 -6.39 1.31
N ILE A 60 0.24 -6.36 1.65
CA ILE A 60 -0.87 -6.79 0.78
C ILE A 60 -1.67 -5.55 0.36
N ILE A 61 -1.99 -5.45 -0.93
CA ILE A 61 -2.87 -4.43 -1.51
C ILE A 61 -3.97 -5.18 -2.27
N SER A 62 -5.20 -5.13 -1.78
CA SER A 62 -6.33 -5.85 -2.38
C SER A 62 -7.42 -4.89 -2.83
N ASP A 63 -8.07 -5.15 -3.96
CA ASP A 63 -9.35 -4.54 -4.25
C ASP A 63 -10.37 -4.95 -3.18
N LEU A 64 -11.31 -4.05 -2.91
CA LEU A 64 -12.48 -4.36 -2.12
C LEU A 64 -13.46 -5.21 -2.92
N LEU A 65 -13.78 -4.80 -4.14
CA LEU A 65 -14.86 -5.40 -4.92
C LEU A 65 -14.27 -6.36 -5.95
N MET A 66 -14.31 -7.65 -5.65
CA MET A 66 -13.91 -8.71 -6.58
C MET A 66 -15.07 -9.69 -6.78
N PRO A 67 -15.13 -10.41 -7.91
CA PRO A 67 -16.08 -11.49 -8.11
C PRO A 67 -15.93 -12.58 -7.05
N HIS A 68 -17.06 -13.16 -6.62
CA HIS A 68 -17.18 -14.25 -5.64
C HIS A 68 -16.85 -13.85 -4.19
N GLU A 69 -15.65 -13.33 -3.92
CA GLU A 69 -15.20 -12.97 -2.57
C GLU A 69 -14.58 -11.57 -2.54
N ASP A 70 -14.90 -10.79 -1.51
CA ASP A 70 -14.47 -9.41 -1.37
C ASP A 70 -13.12 -9.26 -0.63
N GLY A 71 -12.51 -8.08 -0.72
CA GLY A 71 -11.27 -7.75 0.00
C GLY A 71 -11.41 -7.80 1.53
N PHE A 72 -12.64 -7.68 2.06
CA PHE A 72 -12.90 -7.86 3.49
C PHE A 72 -12.75 -9.32 3.93
N ALA A 73 -13.17 -10.28 3.09
CA ALA A 73 -12.96 -11.70 3.33
C ALA A 73 -11.47 -12.02 3.38
N LEU A 74 -10.69 -11.52 2.42
CA LEU A 74 -9.23 -11.72 2.41
C LEU A 74 -8.56 -11.09 3.64
N ALA A 75 -8.91 -9.86 4.02
CA ALA A 75 -8.36 -9.22 5.21
C ALA A 75 -8.65 -10.03 6.49
N ARG A 76 -9.89 -10.50 6.67
CA ARG A 76 -10.27 -11.35 7.81
C ARG A 76 -9.51 -12.68 7.80
N TRP A 77 -9.32 -13.28 6.63
CA TRP A 77 -8.57 -14.52 6.48
C TRP A 77 -7.11 -14.33 6.92
N VAL A 78 -6.44 -13.28 6.44
CA VAL A 78 -5.05 -12.94 6.82
C VAL A 78 -4.91 -12.77 8.34
N ARG A 79 -5.86 -12.06 8.96
CA ARG A 79 -5.85 -11.77 10.41
C ARG A 79 -6.16 -12.99 11.28
N ARG A 80 -6.84 -14.00 10.72
CA ARG A 80 -7.16 -15.27 11.41
C ARG A 80 -6.22 -16.41 11.04
N HIS A 81 -5.27 -16.17 10.14
CA HIS A 81 -4.36 -17.19 9.67
C HIS A 81 -3.51 -17.74 10.82
N ALA A 82 -3.16 -19.03 10.83
CA ALA A 82 -2.33 -19.62 11.87
C ALA A 82 -0.88 -19.07 11.94
N SER A 83 -0.44 -18.31 10.93
CA SER A 83 0.93 -17.79 10.83
C SER A 83 1.00 -16.41 11.44
N PRO A 84 1.76 -16.20 12.54
CA PRO A 84 1.91 -14.88 13.15
C PRO A 84 2.49 -13.85 12.17
N ARG A 85 3.32 -14.28 11.21
CA ARG A 85 3.85 -13.40 10.17
C ARG A 85 2.71 -12.81 9.32
N LEU A 86 1.82 -13.66 8.80
CA LEU A 86 0.70 -13.21 7.97
C LEU A 86 -0.25 -12.31 8.76
N GLN A 87 -0.52 -12.65 10.03
CA GLN A 87 -1.34 -11.80 10.90
C GLN A 87 -0.75 -10.38 11.06
N ARG A 88 0.58 -10.22 10.98
CA ARG A 88 1.29 -8.93 11.09
C ARG A 88 1.43 -8.18 9.78
N THR A 89 1.30 -8.86 8.65
CA THR A 89 1.47 -8.27 7.33
C THR A 89 0.49 -7.10 7.16
N PRO A 90 0.99 -5.88 6.88
CA PRO A 90 0.18 -4.73 6.52
C PRO A 90 -0.80 -5.05 5.40
N PHE A 91 -2.05 -4.67 5.59
CA PHE A 91 -3.13 -4.91 4.63
C PHE A 91 -3.77 -3.60 4.21
N ALA A 92 -3.68 -3.26 2.93
CA ALA A 92 -4.33 -2.12 2.34
C ALA A 92 -5.47 -2.55 1.42
N ILE A 93 -6.63 -1.91 1.57
CA ILE A 93 -7.75 -2.06 0.63
C ILE A 93 -7.68 -0.90 -0.36
N MET A 94 -7.72 -1.21 -1.65
CA MET A 94 -7.73 -0.23 -2.74
C MET A 94 -9.09 -0.28 -3.45
N THR A 95 -9.94 0.73 -3.31
CA THR A 95 -11.33 0.67 -3.76
C THR A 95 -11.75 1.93 -4.51
N ALA A 96 -12.65 1.79 -5.49
CA ALA A 96 -13.33 2.91 -6.13
C ALA A 96 -14.51 3.45 -5.28
N GLU A 97 -14.97 2.67 -4.30
CA GLU A 97 -16.08 3.01 -3.42
C GLU A 97 -15.57 3.31 -2.00
N THR A 98 -15.57 4.59 -1.62
CA THR A 98 -15.08 5.11 -0.34
C THR A 98 -16.20 5.63 0.57
N SER A 99 -17.38 5.00 0.56
CA SER A 99 -18.39 5.28 1.58
C SER A 99 -17.84 5.10 3.00
N ARG A 100 -18.26 5.98 3.92
CA ARG A 100 -17.86 5.90 5.34
C ARG A 100 -18.10 4.50 5.93
N VAL A 101 -19.20 3.86 5.53
CA VAL A 101 -19.56 2.50 5.94
C VAL A 101 -18.48 1.49 5.52
N ASN A 102 -18.01 1.57 4.27
CA ASN A 102 -16.98 0.65 3.77
C ASN A 102 -15.62 0.89 4.42
N ILE A 103 -15.25 2.13 4.74
CA ILE A 103 -14.00 2.38 5.48
C ILE A 103 -14.08 1.87 6.92
N THR A 104 -15.20 2.09 7.61
CA THR A 104 -15.39 1.51 8.94
C THR A 104 -15.31 -0.02 8.86
N ARG A 105 -15.97 -0.63 7.87
CA ARG A 105 -15.90 -2.09 7.65
C ARG A 105 -14.49 -2.56 7.35
N ALA A 106 -13.72 -1.83 6.54
CA ALA A 106 -12.33 -2.14 6.23
C ALA A 106 -11.48 -2.24 7.50
N ALA A 107 -11.57 -1.22 8.36
CA ALA A 107 -10.86 -1.21 9.63
C ALA A 107 -11.35 -2.32 10.58
N CYS A 108 -12.66 -2.60 10.65
CA CYS A 108 -13.21 -3.73 11.40
C CYS A 108 -12.71 -5.10 10.91
N CYS A 109 -12.41 -5.22 9.61
CA CYS A 109 -11.87 -6.43 9.01
C CYS A 109 -10.35 -6.54 9.15
N GLY A 110 -9.70 -5.57 9.81
CA GLY A 110 -8.26 -5.56 10.06
C GLY A 110 -7.42 -4.95 8.95
N ALA A 111 -8.02 -4.20 8.01
CA ALA A 111 -7.27 -3.39 7.07
C ALA A 111 -6.58 -2.23 7.82
N ASP A 112 -5.30 -2.02 7.52
CA ASP A 112 -4.49 -0.93 8.11
C ASP A 112 -4.68 0.40 7.35
N MET A 113 -5.11 0.32 6.09
CA MET A 113 -5.28 1.47 5.23
C MET A 113 -6.35 1.21 4.17
N VAL A 114 -7.09 2.26 3.82
CA VAL A 114 -7.94 2.30 2.62
C VAL A 114 -7.36 3.33 1.65
N ILE A 115 -7.23 2.92 0.39
CA ILE A 115 -6.73 3.70 -0.74
C ILE A 115 -7.90 3.88 -1.70
N GLU A 116 -8.16 5.11 -2.09
CA GLU A 116 -9.14 5.41 -3.13
C GLU A 116 -8.51 5.22 -4.51
N LYS A 117 -9.25 4.59 -5.44
CA LYS A 117 -8.91 4.57 -6.86
C LYS A 117 -9.41 5.87 -7.53
N PRO A 118 -8.61 6.53 -8.39
CA PRO A 118 -7.28 6.13 -8.86
C PRO A 118 -6.16 6.44 -7.85
N LEU A 119 -5.16 5.55 -7.83
CA LEU A 119 -3.99 5.62 -6.96
C LEU A 119 -3.21 6.92 -7.19
N LYS A 120 -3.00 7.68 -6.11
CA LYS A 120 -2.15 8.88 -6.10
C LYS A 120 -0.79 8.56 -5.47
N PRO A 121 0.28 8.40 -6.26
CA PRO A 121 1.61 8.00 -5.78
C PRO A 121 2.11 8.82 -4.59
N ALA A 122 1.94 10.15 -4.65
CA ALA A 122 2.40 11.09 -3.63
C ALA A 122 1.78 10.88 -2.23
N ILE A 123 0.56 10.35 -2.16
CA ILE A 123 -0.13 10.10 -0.90
C ILE A 123 0.10 8.66 -0.42
N LEU A 124 0.18 7.73 -1.37
CA LEU A 124 0.36 6.32 -1.07
C LEU A 124 1.74 6.03 -0.45
N TRP A 125 2.79 6.60 -1.04
CA TRP A 125 4.17 6.34 -0.63
C TRP A 125 4.43 6.56 0.88
N PRO A 126 4.20 7.76 1.46
CA PRO A 126 4.52 8.00 2.87
C PRO A 126 3.72 7.09 3.82
N ARG A 127 2.49 6.72 3.46
CA ARG A 127 1.66 5.81 4.26
C ARG A 127 2.16 4.37 4.21
N MET A 128 2.50 3.86 3.03
CA MET A 128 3.08 2.52 2.88
C MET A 128 4.37 2.39 3.67
N VAL A 129 5.26 3.38 3.52
CA VAL A 129 6.53 3.47 4.24
C VAL A 129 6.32 3.44 5.76
N SER A 130 5.36 4.21 6.27
CA SER A 130 5.01 4.23 7.69
C SER A 130 4.50 2.88 8.20
N LEU A 131 3.63 2.20 7.43
CA LEU A 131 3.09 0.89 7.78
C LEU A 131 4.15 -0.20 7.78
N LEU A 132 4.99 -0.25 6.75
CA LEU A 132 6.11 -1.18 6.65
C LEU A 132 7.09 -0.96 7.81
N ALA A 133 7.44 0.29 8.12
CA ALA A 133 8.36 0.62 9.21
C ALA A 133 7.77 0.20 10.57
N THR A 134 6.47 0.36 10.75
CA THR A 134 5.78 -0.09 11.98
C THR A 134 5.73 -1.62 12.08
N ALA A 135 5.47 -2.31 10.97
CA ALA A 135 5.49 -3.78 10.93
C ALA A 135 6.90 -4.35 11.17
N ALA A 136 7.94 -3.70 10.67
CA ALA A 136 9.33 -4.11 10.90
C ALA A 136 9.76 -3.98 12.37
N ARG A 137 9.17 -3.05 13.12
CA ARG A 137 9.48 -2.83 14.55
C ARG A 137 8.60 -3.65 15.50
N SER A 138 7.41 -4.05 15.07
CA SER A 138 6.44 -4.75 15.93
C SER A 138 6.47 -6.25 15.69
N ASN A 139 6.62 -7.03 16.76
CA ASN A 139 6.44 -8.48 16.72
C ASN A 139 5.03 -8.92 17.15
N GLU A 140 4.12 -7.97 17.37
CA GLU A 140 2.75 -8.26 17.80
C GLU A 140 1.82 -8.46 16.61
N PRO A 141 1.00 -9.53 16.59
CA PRO A 141 -0.06 -9.70 15.58
C PRO A 141 -0.95 -8.47 15.47
N ARG A 142 -1.27 -8.06 14.24
CA ARG A 142 -2.27 -7.02 14.03
C ARG A 142 -3.63 -7.65 14.27
N ALA A 143 -4.15 -7.53 15.49
CA ALA A 143 -5.45 -8.12 15.85
C ALA A 143 -6.60 -7.42 15.12
N LEU A 144 -7.70 -8.14 14.90
CA LEU A 144 -8.97 -7.51 14.50
C LEU A 144 -9.41 -6.57 15.62
N PRO A 145 -9.61 -5.27 15.35
CA PRO A 145 -10.15 -4.38 16.37
C PRO A 145 -11.58 -4.83 16.72
N PRO A 146 -12.01 -4.72 17.99
CA PRO A 146 -13.41 -4.95 18.32
C PRO A 146 -14.28 -3.97 17.53
N CYS A 147 -15.19 -4.49 16.69
CA CYS A 147 -16.03 -3.71 15.76
C CYS A 147 -16.69 -2.46 16.38
N GLN A 148 -16.97 -2.46 17.69
CA GLN A 148 -17.59 -1.34 18.40
C GLN A 148 -16.68 -0.09 18.55
N LYS A 149 -15.34 -0.24 18.53
CA LYS A 149 -14.41 0.90 18.69
C LYS A 149 -13.97 1.55 17.39
N VAL A 150 -14.28 0.94 16.24
CA VAL A 150 -13.83 1.44 14.92
C VAL A 150 -14.70 2.59 14.42
N LEU A 151 -15.90 2.79 14.99
CA LEU A 151 -16.78 3.92 14.68
C LEU A 151 -16.25 5.27 15.21
N SER A 152 -15.30 5.26 16.15
CA SER A 152 -14.79 6.49 16.79
C SER A 152 -13.41 6.94 16.30
N VAL A 153 -12.67 6.09 15.58
CA VAL A 153 -11.35 6.47 15.06
C VAL A 153 -11.53 7.05 13.67
N PRO A 154 -11.12 8.30 13.41
CA PRO A 154 -11.03 8.80 12.06
C PRO A 154 -9.92 8.00 11.37
N CYS A 155 -10.30 6.95 10.66
CA CYS A 155 -9.48 6.43 9.57
C CYS A 155 -9.20 7.65 8.68
N PRO A 156 -7.94 7.96 8.31
CA PRO A 156 -7.64 9.15 7.53
C PRO A 156 -8.12 8.92 6.09
N LEU A 157 -9.43 9.03 5.95
CA LEU A 157 -10.22 9.05 4.74
C LEU A 157 -9.62 10.11 3.82
N ILE A 158 -9.24 9.70 2.62
CA ILE A 158 -9.21 10.64 1.51
C ILE A 158 -10.65 10.64 0.99
N PRO A 159 -11.33 11.79 0.97
CA PRO A 159 -12.69 11.85 0.47
C PRO A 159 -12.65 12.14 -1.02
N VAL A 160 -13.23 11.27 -1.86
CA VAL A 160 -13.90 11.76 -3.06
C VAL A 160 -15.11 10.89 -3.38
N ARG A 161 -16.26 11.53 -3.57
CA ARG A 161 -17.36 10.92 -4.34
C ARG A 161 -17.02 11.15 -5.80
N ARG A 162 -16.43 10.17 -6.49
CA ARG A 162 -16.35 10.16 -7.96
C ARG A 162 -17.21 9.04 -8.50
N LYS A 163 -17.88 9.27 -9.63
CA LYS A 163 -18.69 8.21 -10.25
C LYS A 163 -17.75 7.11 -10.75
N ARG A 164 -18.13 5.85 -10.57
CA ARG A 164 -17.37 4.65 -11.00
C ARG A 164 -16.83 4.77 -12.45
N ALA A 165 -17.64 5.33 -13.35
CA ALA A 165 -17.26 5.53 -14.76
C ALA A 165 -16.13 6.57 -14.95
N GLU A 166 -16.09 7.63 -14.14
CA GLU A 166 -15.01 8.64 -14.18
C GLU A 166 -13.70 8.04 -13.66
N ILE A 167 -13.77 7.22 -12.60
CA ILE A 167 -12.62 6.49 -12.06
C ILE A 167 -12.08 5.49 -13.09
N GLU A 168 -12.96 4.76 -13.79
CA GLU A 168 -12.56 3.84 -14.86
C GLU A 168 -11.94 4.59 -16.07
N ALA A 169 -12.45 5.76 -16.41
CA ALA A 169 -11.90 6.59 -17.48
C ALA A 169 -10.52 7.17 -17.13
N GLU A 170 -10.37 7.71 -15.91
CA GLU A 170 -9.07 8.18 -15.39
C GLU A 170 -8.06 7.03 -15.26
N ALA A 171 -8.50 5.85 -14.85
CA ALA A 171 -7.66 4.66 -14.82
C ALA A 171 -7.16 4.28 -16.21
N LYS A 172 -8.06 4.23 -17.20
CA LYS A 172 -7.68 4.00 -18.61
C LYS A 172 -6.70 5.06 -19.12
N ALA A 173 -6.86 6.32 -18.74
CA ALA A 173 -5.95 7.39 -19.10
C ALA A 173 -4.57 7.23 -18.43
N LEU A 174 -4.54 6.88 -17.14
CA LEU A 174 -3.32 6.64 -16.38
C LEU A 174 -2.55 5.44 -16.96
N ILE A 175 -3.22 4.32 -17.21
CA ILE A 175 -2.65 3.12 -17.84
C ILE A 175 -2.04 3.43 -19.21
N ARG A 176 -2.66 4.31 -20.01
CA ARG A 176 -2.12 4.74 -21.31
C ARG A 176 -0.91 5.68 -21.19
N GLY A 177 -0.77 6.39 -20.07
CA GLY A 177 0.28 7.38 -19.84
C GLY A 177 1.52 6.87 -19.09
N VAL A 178 1.47 5.68 -18.48
CA VAL A 178 2.65 5.06 -17.82
C VAL A 178 3.60 4.49 -18.88
N SER A 179 4.29 5.38 -19.60
CA SER A 179 5.45 5.02 -20.43
C SER A 179 6.76 5.08 -19.63
N GLN A 180 6.74 5.66 -18.42
CA GLN A 180 7.89 5.75 -17.51
C GLN A 180 7.49 5.50 -16.05
N PRO A 181 8.35 4.86 -15.24
CA PRO A 181 8.08 4.62 -13.83
C PRO A 181 7.91 5.93 -13.07
N LEU A 182 6.77 6.10 -12.39
CA LEU A 182 6.47 7.22 -11.52
C LEU A 182 7.37 7.17 -10.27
N ARG A 183 8.57 7.76 -10.37
CA ARG A 183 9.42 7.97 -9.21
C ARG A 183 8.72 8.93 -8.24
N PRO A 184 8.85 8.74 -6.91
CA PRO A 184 8.42 9.75 -5.97
C PRO A 184 9.16 11.05 -6.31
N ALA A 185 8.50 12.19 -6.23
CA ALA A 185 9.20 13.46 -6.32
C ALA A 185 10.28 13.47 -5.23
N GLU A 186 11.55 13.61 -5.61
CA GLU A 186 12.61 13.80 -4.64
C GLU A 186 12.22 15.02 -3.78
N PRO A 187 12.31 14.94 -2.45
CA PRO A 187 12.09 16.12 -1.62
C PRO A 187 13.08 17.18 -2.10
N ALA A 188 12.57 18.36 -2.44
CA ALA A 188 13.37 19.46 -2.95
C ALA A 188 14.54 19.72 -1.99
N VAL A 189 15.73 19.24 -2.35
CA VAL A 189 16.97 19.60 -1.66
C VAL A 189 17.26 21.02 -2.11
N THR A 190 16.79 22.01 -1.36
CA THR A 190 17.28 23.37 -1.49
C THR A 190 18.75 23.37 -1.13
N GLY A 191 19.59 23.26 -2.16
CA GLY A 191 21.02 23.45 -2.07
C GLY A 191 21.36 24.92 -1.86
N LEU A 192 22.03 25.20 -0.76
CA LEU A 192 23.08 26.20 -0.61
C LEU A 192 24.14 25.48 0.23
N GLY A 193 25.37 25.22 -0.17
CA GLY A 193 26.24 25.66 -1.25
C GLY A 193 27.65 25.46 -0.68
N GLY A 194 28.48 24.62 -1.30
CA GLY A 194 29.93 24.62 -1.03
C GLY A 194 30.63 25.77 -1.77
N PRO A 195 31.97 25.95 -1.69
CA PRO A 195 32.97 25.02 -1.15
C PRO A 195 33.98 25.61 -0.14
N ASN A 196 34.73 24.68 0.45
CA ASN A 196 35.93 24.78 1.32
C ASN A 196 37.09 25.59 0.66
N PRO A 197 38.12 26.10 1.40
CA PRO A 197 39.24 25.20 1.75
C PRO A 197 39.99 25.50 3.07
N LEU A 198 40.71 24.46 3.49
CA LEU A 198 41.77 24.43 4.52
C LEU A 198 42.85 25.51 4.31
N SER A 199 43.24 26.18 5.39
CA SER A 199 44.64 26.60 5.63
C SER A 199 44.86 27.09 7.06
N SER A 200 45.56 26.29 7.87
CA SER A 200 46.42 26.81 8.95
C SER A 200 47.69 25.97 8.97
N PRO A 201 48.89 26.54 8.82
CA PRO A 201 50.12 25.87 9.21
C PRO A 201 50.47 26.20 10.67
N ALA A 202 51.30 25.34 11.24
CA ALA A 202 51.81 25.37 12.60
C ALA A 202 52.64 26.62 12.93
N SER A 203 52.51 27.10 14.17
CA SER A 203 53.60 27.34 15.14
C SER A 203 52.99 27.59 16.51
#